data_AF-A0A1G8T9A8-F1
#
_entry.id   AF-A0A1G8T9A8-F1
#
_cell.length_a   1.000
_cell.length_b   1.000
_cell.length_c   1.000
_cell.angle_alpha   90.00
_cell.angle_beta   90.00
_cell.angle_gamma   90.00
#
_symmetry.space_group_name_H-M   'P 1'
#
loop_
_entity.id
_entity.type
_entity.pdbx_description
1 polymer ?
#
loop_
_entity_poly.entity_id
_entity_poly.type
_entity_poly.pdbx_seq_one_letter_code
_entity_poly.pdbx_strand_id
1 'polypeptide(L)'
;MLSLKDPEQEPETFVIHAEMHILGQRVMLSDYGGTAGYPAESVQELVAIFEHEAALKQAYDSIKTGSTTITTLGPVSYSPCMVQFADPFGVRWCFMV
;
A
#
# COMPACT_ATOMS: atom_id res chain seq x y z
N MET A 1 14.21 22.21 14.36
CA MET A 1 13.84 20.80 14.55
C MET A 1 12.65 20.79 15.49
N LEU A 2 11.42 20.65 14.96
CA LEU A 2 10.21 20.60 15.79
C LEU A 2 10.10 19.18 16.37
N SER A 3 10.04 19.07 17.69
CA SER A 3 9.83 17.80 18.39
C SER A 3 8.37 17.39 18.21
N LEU A 4 8.11 16.41 17.34
CA LEU A 4 6.82 15.72 17.18
C LEU A 4 6.60 14.75 18.35
N LYS A 5 6.56 15.25 19.58
CA LYS A 5 6.15 14.45 20.73
C LYS A 5 4.82 14.99 21.21
N ASP A 6 3.76 14.28 20.87
CA ASP A 6 2.48 14.41 21.56
C ASP A 6 2.65 13.80 22.96
N PRO A 7 2.54 14.59 24.04
CA PRO A 7 2.74 14.11 25.40
C PRO A 7 1.65 13.14 25.89
N GLU A 8 0.56 12.93 25.13
CA GLU A 8 -0.55 12.05 25.52
C GLU A 8 -0.53 10.65 24.89
N GLN A 9 0.44 10.32 24.01
CA GLN A 9 0.50 9.00 23.38
C GLN A 9 1.38 8.02 24.17
N GLU A 10 0.81 6.85 24.50
CA GLU A 10 1.60 5.77 25.09
C GLU A 10 2.68 5.29 24.10
N PRO A 11 3.96 5.21 24.51
CA PRO A 11 5.10 5.04 23.60
C PRO A 11 5.15 3.75 22.75
N GLU A 12 4.24 2.80 22.94
CA GLU A 12 4.34 1.45 22.34
C GLU A 12 3.30 1.14 21.27
N THR A 13 2.34 2.03 20.99
CA THR A 13 1.23 1.76 20.03
C THR A 13 1.18 2.72 18.84
N PHE A 14 2.18 3.58 18.67
CA PHE A 14 2.18 4.61 17.63
C PHE A 14 3.51 4.69 16.89
N VAL A 15 3.46 4.54 15.57
CA VAL A 15 4.61 4.63 14.67
C VAL A 15 4.77 6.07 14.20
N ILE A 16 5.70 6.80 14.80
CA ILE A 16 6.03 8.19 14.39
C ILE A 16 6.74 8.21 13.01
N HIS A 17 7.54 7.18 12.73
CA HIS A 17 8.29 7.04 11.47
C HIS A 17 8.67 5.59 11.24
N ALA A 18 8.36 5.07 10.05
CA ALA A 18 8.81 3.78 9.56
C ALA A 18 9.22 3.87 8.09
N GLU A 19 10.14 3.00 7.70
CA GLU A 19 10.62 2.87 6.33
C GLU A 19 10.46 1.43 5.87
N MET A 20 9.93 1.24 4.67
CA MET A 20 9.86 -0.04 3.98
C MET A 20 10.55 0.09 2.62
N HIS A 21 11.22 -0.97 2.18
CA HIS A 21 11.78 -1.05 0.83
C HIS A 21 10.93 -2.01 0.00
N ILE A 22 10.24 -1.47 -1.00
CA ILE A 22 9.34 -2.22 -1.89
C ILE A 22 9.90 -2.10 -3.29
N LEU A 23 10.30 -3.23 -3.88
CA LEU A 23 10.90 -3.28 -5.23
C LEU A 23 12.07 -2.29 -5.41
N GLY A 24 12.92 -2.17 -4.38
CA GLY A 24 14.06 -1.26 -4.36
C GLY A 24 13.73 0.21 -4.11
N GLN A 25 12.45 0.58 -4.03
CA GLN A 25 12.02 1.94 -3.67
C GLN A 25 11.75 2.05 -2.18
N ARG A 26 12.20 3.16 -1.58
CA ARG A 26 11.93 3.46 -0.17
C ARG A 26 10.57 4.13 -0.02
N VAL A 27 9.72 3.55 0.80
CA VAL A 27 8.39 4.06 1.18
C VAL A 27 8.44 4.44 2.67
N MET A 28 8.01 5.67 2.97
CA MET A 28 7.93 6.18 4.34
C MET A 28 6.49 6.11 4.84
N LEU A 29 6.31 5.66 6.08
CA LEU A 29 5.02 5.37 6.70
C LEU A 29 5.00 5.94 8.12
N SER A 30 3.83 6.35 8.60
CA SER A 30 3.62 6.76 10.00
C SER A 30 2.14 6.65 10.33
N ASP A 31 1.82 6.48 11.61
CA ASP A 31 0.44 6.52 12.13
C ASP A 31 -0.13 7.95 12.22
N TYR A 32 0.70 8.96 11.89
CA TYR A 32 0.29 10.36 11.87
C TYR A 32 -0.86 10.60 10.88
N GLY A 33 -2.00 11.04 11.40
CA GLY A 33 -3.25 11.19 10.64
C GLY A 33 -4.42 10.40 11.23
N GLY A 34 -4.16 9.28 11.90
CA GLY A 34 -5.10 8.55 12.77
C GLY A 34 -6.49 8.21 12.18
N THR A 35 -7.39 7.74 13.05
CA THR A 35 -8.75 7.20 12.80
C THR A 35 -9.77 8.20 12.22
N ALA A 36 -9.32 9.33 11.65
CA ALA A 36 -10.19 10.14 10.84
C ALA A 36 -10.66 9.25 9.70
N GLY A 37 -11.96 8.97 9.61
CA GLY A 37 -12.56 8.21 8.54
C GLY A 37 -12.32 8.92 7.22
N TYR A 38 -11.13 8.77 6.66
CA TYR A 38 -10.82 9.26 5.34
C TYR A 38 -11.61 8.38 4.38
N PRO A 39 -12.36 9.00 3.46
CA PRO A 39 -13.27 8.28 2.60
C PRO A 39 -12.49 7.23 1.82
N ALA A 40 -13.16 6.12 1.50
CA ALA A 40 -12.70 5.02 0.67
C ALA A 40 -12.25 5.42 -0.76
N GLU A 41 -12.00 6.70 -0.98
CA GLU A 41 -11.51 7.37 -2.17
C GLU A 41 -10.25 8.16 -1.82
N SER A 42 -9.16 7.46 -1.47
CA SER A 42 -7.85 8.10 -1.62
C SER A 42 -7.72 8.56 -3.08
N VAL A 43 -6.94 9.58 -3.41
CA VAL A 43 -6.68 9.95 -4.83
C VAL A 43 -5.38 9.30 -5.33
N GLN A 44 -4.64 8.67 -4.42
CA GLN A 44 -3.30 8.16 -4.65
C GLN A 44 -3.32 6.62 -4.70
N GLU A 45 -2.40 6.06 -5.47
CA GLU A 45 -2.21 4.61 -5.64
C GLU A 45 -0.70 4.34 -5.68
N LEU A 46 -0.27 3.27 -5.02
CA LEU A 46 1.09 2.76 -5.12
C LEU A 46 1.16 1.78 -6.29
N VAL A 47 1.93 2.14 -7.32
CA VAL A 47 2.14 1.28 -8.49
C VAL A 47 3.42 0.49 -8.31
N ALA A 48 3.30 -0.84 -8.27
CA ALA A 48 4.40 -1.79 -8.18
C ALA A 48 4.59 -2.49 -9.53
N ILE A 49 5.75 -2.27 -10.14
CA ILE A 49 6.10 -2.81 -11.46
C ILE A 49 7.01 -4.02 -11.28
N PHE A 50 6.56 -5.19 -11.73
CA PHE A 50 7.25 -6.47 -11.58
C PHE A 50 7.93 -6.86 -12.89
N GLU A 51 9.07 -7.54 -12.80
CA GLU A 51 9.80 -8.00 -14.00
C GLU A 51 9.02 -9.04 -14.81
N HIS A 52 8.17 -9.84 -14.16
CA HIS A 52 7.39 -10.89 -14.80
C HIS A 52 6.13 -11.26 -14.03
N GLU A 53 5.14 -11.81 -14.73
CA GLU A 53 3.80 -12.14 -14.22
C GLU A 53 3.83 -13.09 -13.01
N ALA A 54 4.78 -14.02 -12.97
CA ALA A 54 4.89 -14.94 -11.83
C ALA A 54 5.22 -14.22 -10.51
N ALA A 55 6.09 -13.19 -10.53
CA ALA A 55 6.44 -12.42 -9.34
C ALA A 55 5.26 -11.57 -8.87
N LEU A 56 4.55 -10.96 -9.82
CA LEU A 56 3.32 -10.22 -9.54
C LEU A 56 2.28 -11.10 -8.86
N LYS A 57 2.01 -12.29 -9.40
CA LYS A 57 1.02 -13.23 -8.84
C LYS A 57 1.40 -13.69 -7.44
N GLN A 58 2.68 -14.02 -7.22
CA GLN A 58 3.18 -14.42 -5.91
C GLN A 58 3.02 -13.29 -4.87
N ALA A 59 3.34 -12.05 -5.25
CA ALA A 59 3.17 -10.90 -4.37
C ALA A 59 1.68 -10.65 -4.08
N TYR A 60 0.83 -10.68 -5.10
CA TYR A 60 -0.61 -10.49 -4.94
C TYR A 60 -1.24 -11.57 -4.04
N ASP A 61 -0.85 -12.83 -4.21
CA ASP A 61 -1.32 -13.94 -3.36
C ASP A 61 -0.99 -13.75 -1.87
N SER A 62 0.09 -13.02 -1.56
CA SER A 62 0.52 -12.76 -0.18
C SER A 62 -0.31 -11.65 0.50
N ILE A 63 -0.91 -10.74 -0.27
CA ILE A 63 -1.63 -9.57 0.27
C ILE A 63 -3.15 -9.61 0.01
N LYS A 64 -3.63 -10.42 -0.95
CA LYS A 64 -5.04 -10.44 -1.36
C LYS A 64 -6.02 -10.79 -0.23
N THR A 65 -5.60 -11.48 0.82
CA THR A 65 -6.47 -11.87 1.93
C THR A 65 -6.94 -10.63 2.68
N GLY A 66 -8.26 -10.40 2.72
CA GLY A 66 -8.85 -9.20 3.31
C GLY A 66 -8.76 -7.95 2.45
N SER A 67 -8.11 -8.02 1.29
CA SER A 67 -8.09 -6.95 0.30
C SER A 67 -9.44 -6.87 -0.45
N THR A 68 -9.77 -5.69 -0.95
CA THR A 68 -10.89 -5.48 -1.87
C THR A 68 -10.34 -5.28 -3.29
N THR A 69 -10.60 -6.22 -4.18
CA THR A 69 -10.22 -6.09 -5.60
C THR A 69 -11.07 -5.02 -6.30
N ILE A 70 -10.41 -4.09 -6.99
CA ILE A 70 -11.03 -3.00 -7.77
C ILE A 70 -11.03 -3.40 -9.26
N THR A 71 -9.86 -3.79 -9.78
CA THR A 71 -9.70 -4.34 -11.13
C THR A 71 -9.13 -5.75 -11.02
N THR A 72 -9.85 -6.73 -11.56
CA THR A 72 -9.45 -8.14 -11.49
C THR A 72 -8.12 -8.40 -12.21
N LEU A 73 -7.33 -9.32 -11.67
CA LEU A 73 -6.07 -9.76 -12.26
C LEU A 73 -6.25 -10.22 -13.71
N GLY A 74 -5.55 -9.58 -14.65
CA GLY A 74 -5.60 -9.93 -16.06
C GLY A 74 -4.86 -8.94 -16.97
N PRO A 75 -4.87 -9.17 -18.29
CA PRO A 75 -4.26 -8.27 -19.25
C PRO A 75 -5.06 -6.97 -19.44
N VAL A 76 -4.36 -5.87 -19.70
CA VAL A 76 -4.94 -4.59 -20.12
C VAL A 76 -4.19 -4.04 -21.34
N SER A 77 -4.66 -2.93 -21.92
CA SER A 77 -4.11 -2.41 -23.19
C SER A 77 -2.62 -2.05 -23.15
N TYR A 78 -2.07 -1.79 -21.96
CA TYR A 78 -0.69 -1.37 -21.76
C TYR A 78 0.14 -2.30 -20.87
N SER A 79 -0.42 -3.43 -20.41
CA SER A 79 0.30 -4.40 -19.58
C SER A 79 -0.24 -5.81 -19.79
N PRO A 80 0.62 -6.83 -19.92
CA PRO A 80 0.18 -8.22 -20.06
C PRO A 80 -0.48 -8.78 -18.80
N CYS A 81 -0.23 -8.19 -17.63
CA CYS A 81 -0.84 -8.62 -16.38
C CYS A 81 -0.88 -7.45 -15.38
N MET A 82 -2.08 -7.08 -14.95
CA MET A 82 -2.31 -6.03 -13.97
C MET A 82 -3.42 -6.44 -13.00
N VAL A 83 -3.35 -5.98 -11.75
CA VAL A 83 -4.43 -6.03 -10.76
C VAL A 83 -4.45 -4.73 -9.95
N GLN A 84 -5.65 -4.21 -9.67
CA GLN A 84 -5.84 -3.09 -8.74
C GLN A 84 -6.68 -3.53 -7.55
N PHE A 85 -6.27 -3.12 -6.35
CA PHE A 85 -6.94 -3.50 -5.12
C PHE A 85 -6.64 -2.49 -4.00
N ALA A 86 -7.52 -2.46 -3.00
CA ALA A 86 -7.23 -1.84 -1.71
C ALA A 86 -6.87 -2.94 -0.72
N ASP A 87 -5.76 -2.79 -0.01
CA ASP A 87 -5.35 -3.74 1.04
C ASP A 87 -6.21 -3.57 2.32
N PRO A 88 -6.07 -4.46 3.33
CA PRO A 88 -6.85 -4.36 4.57
C PRO A 88 -6.66 -3.06 5.37
N PHE A 89 -5.60 -2.28 5.07
CA PHE A 89 -5.33 -0.99 5.69
C PHE A 89 -5.88 0.18 4.85
N GLY A 90 -6.51 -0.10 3.70
CA GLY A 90 -7.09 0.90 2.81
C GLY A 90 -6.10 1.52 1.83
N VAL A 91 -4.85 1.02 1.75
CA VAL A 91 -3.88 1.50 0.75
C VAL A 91 -4.25 0.95 -0.61
N ARG A 92 -4.30 1.83 -1.63
CA ARG A 92 -4.54 1.42 -3.02
C ARG A 92 -3.26 1.00 -3.70
N TRP A 93 -3.32 -0.15 -4.35
CA TRP A 93 -2.23 -0.76 -5.07
C TRP A 93 -2.63 -1.04 -6.51
N CYS A 94 -1.71 -0.76 -7.43
CA CYS A 94 -1.70 -1.34 -8.78
C CYS A 94 -0.44 -2.18 -8.91
N PHE A 95 -0.61 -3.50 -9.09
CA PHE A 95 0.49 -4.36 -9.47
C PHE A 95 0.42 -4.55 -10.98
N MET A 96 1.54 -4.36 -11.67
CA MET A 96 1.61 -4.58 -13.11
C MET A 96 2.97 -5.14 -13.55
N VAL A 97 2.99 -5.77 -14.72
CA VAL A 97 4.22 -6.10 -15.47
C VAL A 97 4.41 -5.08 -16.57
#